data_AF-R7Z4F0-F1
#
_entry.id   AF-R7Z4F0-F1
#
_cell.length_a   1.000
_cell.length_b   1.000
_cell.length_c   1.000
_cell.angle_alpha   90.00
_cell.angle_beta   90.00
_cell.angle_gamma   90.00
#
_symmetry.space_group_name_H-M   'P 1'
#
loop_
_entity.id
_entity.type
_entity.pdbx_description
1 polymer ?
#
loop_
_entity_poly.entity_id
_entity_poly.type
_entity_poly.pdbx_seq_one_letter_code
_entity_poly.pdbx_strand_id
1 'polypeptide(L)'
;MALPKLAPSKSKKEFLRHLGLSEDNEAVRRVYNMMKDEAVAGLQRISQTPHNLTVAGSVPQPPYSSNQITETAMHQEVLRIYSLASPMTRPIYDLGRFRDGPNEDNWVIRWCLWHVFRYRDNRNRRPRSSPSESPPADPQSRDGSEASGRAGEYWDPVRNA
;
A
#
# COMPACT_ATOMS: atom_id res chain seq x y z
N MET A 1 23.04 1.57 -13.57
CA MET A 1 23.07 0.15 -13.17
C MET A 1 21.80 -0.14 -12.40
N ALA A 2 21.14 -1.27 -12.68
CA ALA A 2 19.95 -1.70 -11.94
C ALA A 2 20.35 -2.29 -10.58
N LEU A 3 19.56 -1.99 -9.55
CA LEU A 3 19.77 -2.49 -8.19
C LEU A 3 19.14 -3.88 -8.03
N PRO A 4 19.71 -4.76 -7.17
CA PRO A 4 19.11 -6.05 -6.90
C PRO A 4 17.75 -5.90 -6.21
N LYS A 5 16.85 -6.84 -6.49
CA LYS A 5 15.50 -6.85 -5.93
C LYS A 5 15.52 -6.83 -4.40
N LEU A 6 14.78 -5.90 -3.81
CA LEU A 6 14.58 -5.87 -2.36
C LEU A 6 13.37 -6.73 -1.98
N ALA A 7 13.48 -7.47 -0.87
CA ALA A 7 12.33 -8.22 -0.36
C ALA A 7 11.19 -7.27 0.07
N PRO A 8 9.92 -7.62 -0.20
CA PRO A 8 8.77 -6.77 0.15
C PRO A 8 8.57 -6.61 1.65
N SER A 9 9.10 -7.51 2.47
CA SER A 9 9.04 -7.43 3.94
C SER A 9 9.94 -6.35 4.56
N LYS A 10 10.80 -5.70 3.76
CA LYS A 10 11.70 -4.65 4.24
C LYS A 10 10.94 -3.36 4.55
N SER A 11 11.44 -2.59 5.52
CA SER A 11 10.82 -1.33 5.92
C SER A 11 11.05 -0.24 4.86
N LYS A 12 10.24 0.82 4.90
CA LYS A 12 10.43 2.03 4.07
C LYS A 12 11.84 2.60 4.19
N LYS A 13 12.40 2.63 5.41
CA LYS A 13 13.76 3.13 5.67
C LYS A 13 14.81 2.29 4.94
N GLU A 14 14.68 0.96 5.01
CA GLU A 14 15.57 0.03 4.29
C GLU A 14 15.43 0.17 2.77
N PHE A 15 14.21 0.35 2.28
CA PHE A 15 13.91 0.58 0.88
C PHE A 15 14.54 1.86 0.35
N LEU A 16 14.34 2.99 1.04
CA LEU A 16 14.95 4.27 0.65
C LEU A 16 16.48 4.18 0.71
N ARG A 17 17.04 3.58 1.77
CA ARG A 17 18.48 3.37 1.91
C ARG A 17 19.05 2.54 0.75
N HIS A 18 18.36 1.49 0.34
CA HIS A 18 18.76 0.65 -0.78
C HIS A 18 18.78 1.42 -2.11
N LEU A 19 17.90 2.41 -2.26
CA LEU A 19 17.86 3.33 -3.39
C LEU A 19 18.86 4.50 -3.27
N GLY A 20 19.67 4.54 -2.22
CA GLY A 20 20.59 5.66 -1.94
C GLY A 20 19.88 6.94 -1.48
N LEU A 21 18.62 6.85 -1.06
CA LEU A 21 17.80 7.96 -0.60
C LEU A 21 17.73 8.01 0.93
N SER A 22 17.69 9.21 1.50
CA SER A 22 17.51 9.40 2.94
C SER A 22 16.08 9.85 3.26
N GLU A 23 15.47 9.21 4.26
CA GLU A 23 14.14 9.57 4.75
C GLU A 23 14.11 10.96 5.40
N ASP A 24 15.26 11.47 5.85
CA ASP A 24 15.38 12.78 6.50
C ASP A 24 15.16 13.95 5.53
N ASN A 25 15.32 13.70 4.23
CA ASN A 25 15.16 14.71 3.18
C ASN A 25 13.68 14.88 2.81
N GLU A 26 13.16 16.11 2.94
CA GLU A 26 11.78 16.43 2.59
C GLU A 26 11.46 16.17 1.11
N ALA A 27 12.40 16.42 0.19
CA ALA A 27 12.21 16.12 -1.23
C ALA A 27 12.02 14.61 -1.46
N VAL A 28 12.78 13.76 -0.75
CA VAL A 28 12.61 12.30 -0.81
C VAL A 28 11.25 11.87 -0.27
N ARG A 29 10.78 12.51 0.82
CA ARG A 29 9.43 12.25 1.35
C ARG A 29 8.34 12.58 0.33
N ARG A 30 8.47 13.73 -0.37
CA ARG A 30 7.53 14.14 -1.42
C ARG A 30 7.53 13.15 -2.58
N VAL A 31 8.70 12.77 -3.09
CA VAL A 31 8.80 11.80 -4.19
C VAL A 31 8.26 10.43 -3.77
N TYR A 32 8.54 9.99 -2.55
CA TYR A 32 7.97 8.75 -2.02
C TYR A 32 6.44 8.79 -1.95
N ASN A 33 5.84 9.92 -1.58
CA ASN A 33 4.39 10.09 -1.61
C ASN A 33 3.85 10.01 -3.05
N MET A 34 4.52 10.63 -4.02
CA MET A 34 4.14 10.50 -5.44
C MET A 34 4.19 9.03 -5.91
N MET A 35 5.24 8.28 -5.54
CA MET A 35 5.33 6.86 -5.87
C MET A 35 4.17 6.04 -5.27
N LYS A 36 3.74 6.40 -4.05
CA LYS A 36 2.56 5.78 -3.43
C LYS A 36 1.28 6.13 -4.17
N ASP A 37 1.10 7.38 -4.57
CA ASP A 37 -0.11 7.81 -5.28
C ASP A 37 -0.23 7.11 -6.64
N GLU A 38 0.89 6.97 -7.36
CA GLU A 38 0.96 6.19 -8.61
C GLU A 38 0.59 4.71 -8.38
N ALA A 39 1.07 4.11 -7.29
CA ALA A 39 0.73 2.73 -6.92
C ALA A 39 -0.74 2.58 -6.48
N VAL A 40 -1.31 3.56 -5.78
CA VAL A 40 -2.74 3.59 -5.41
C VAL A 40 -3.61 3.71 -6.66
N ALA A 41 -3.24 4.55 -7.61
CA ALA A 41 -3.93 4.65 -8.89
C ALA A 41 -3.87 3.32 -9.66
N GLY A 42 -2.74 2.62 -9.63
CA GLY A 42 -2.62 1.29 -10.22
C GLY A 42 -3.49 0.24 -9.54
N LEU A 43 -3.54 0.26 -8.20
CA LEU A 43 -4.47 -0.58 -7.43
C LEU A 43 -5.92 -0.33 -7.82
N GLN A 44 -6.34 0.93 -7.94
CA GLN A 44 -7.70 1.28 -8.34
C GLN A 44 -8.05 0.67 -9.69
N ARG A 45 -7.17 0.79 -10.69
CA ARG A 45 -7.34 0.18 -12.02
C ARG A 45 -7.45 -1.34 -11.97
N ILE A 46 -6.57 -2.01 -11.23
CA ILE A 46 -6.64 -3.47 -11.05
C ILE A 46 -7.98 -3.87 -10.44
N SER A 47 -8.43 -3.14 -9.41
CA SER A 47 -9.67 -3.48 -8.70
C SER A 47 -10.95 -3.18 -9.48
N GLN A 48 -10.89 -2.33 -10.49
CA GLN A 48 -12.00 -2.02 -11.40
C GLN A 48 -12.11 -2.99 -12.58
N THR A 49 -11.08 -3.83 -12.82
CA THR A 49 -11.05 -4.73 -13.99
C THR A 49 -11.37 -6.18 -13.57
N PRO A 50 -12.62 -6.66 -13.73
CA PRO A 50 -13.02 -7.99 -13.28
C PRO A 50 -12.30 -9.15 -13.97
N HIS A 51 -11.76 -8.96 -15.19
CA HIS A 51 -10.99 -9.97 -15.93
C HIS A 51 -9.58 -10.26 -15.36
N ASN A 52 -9.08 -9.44 -14.44
CA ASN A 52 -7.74 -9.60 -13.83
C ASN A 52 -7.74 -10.51 -12.58
N LEU A 53 -8.91 -11.02 -12.21
CA LEU A 53 -9.15 -11.81 -11.02
C LEU A 53 -9.23 -13.29 -11.42
N THR A 54 -8.55 -14.16 -10.68
CA THR A 54 -8.72 -15.61 -10.82
C THR A 54 -10.17 -15.97 -10.51
N VAL A 55 -10.97 -16.20 -11.56
CA VAL A 55 -12.34 -16.71 -11.45
C VAL A 55 -12.27 -18.20 -11.12
N ALA A 56 -12.23 -18.52 -9.83
CA ALA A 56 -12.57 -19.85 -9.34
C ALA A 56 -14.01 -19.82 -8.81
N GLY A 57 -14.97 -20.03 -9.70
CA GLY A 57 -16.32 -20.52 -9.39
C GLY A 57 -17.33 -19.58 -8.70
N SER A 58 -16.90 -18.48 -8.07
CA SER A 58 -17.83 -17.52 -7.42
C SER A 58 -17.27 -16.11 -7.60
N VAL A 59 -18.04 -15.17 -8.15
CA VAL A 59 -17.62 -13.76 -8.27
C VAL A 59 -17.46 -13.19 -6.84
N PRO A 60 -16.24 -12.98 -6.32
CA PRO A 60 -16.08 -12.46 -4.97
C PRO A 60 -16.54 -10.99 -4.97
N GLN A 61 -17.38 -10.59 -4.01
CA GLN A 61 -17.72 -9.17 -3.89
C GLN A 61 -16.49 -8.37 -3.42
N PRO A 62 -16.29 -7.14 -3.94
CA PRO A 62 -15.19 -6.28 -3.54
C PRO A 62 -15.14 -6.10 -2.01
N PRO A 63 -13.94 -5.99 -1.41
CA PRO A 63 -12.63 -5.79 -2.05
C PRO A 63 -11.80 -7.08 -2.21
N TYR A 64 -11.13 -7.20 -3.35
CA TYR A 64 -10.21 -8.31 -3.64
C TYR A 64 -8.95 -8.27 -2.77
N SER A 65 -8.58 -9.39 -2.16
CA SER A 65 -7.31 -9.57 -1.42
C SER A 65 -6.14 -9.74 -2.38
N SER A 66 -4.92 -9.39 -1.95
CA SER A 66 -3.68 -9.50 -2.76
C SER A 66 -3.46 -10.89 -3.38
N ASN A 67 -4.02 -11.95 -2.77
CA ASN A 67 -3.91 -13.34 -3.23
C ASN A 67 -4.87 -13.67 -4.40
N GLN A 68 -5.79 -12.76 -4.75
CA GLN A 68 -6.79 -12.94 -5.81
C GLN A 68 -6.40 -12.22 -7.11
N ILE A 69 -5.26 -11.55 -7.13
CA ILE A 69 -4.76 -10.79 -8.27
C ILE A 69 -3.77 -11.67 -9.01
N THR A 70 -3.99 -11.86 -10.30
CA THR A 70 -3.08 -12.65 -11.14
C THR A 70 -1.71 -11.98 -11.25
N GLU A 71 -0.65 -12.78 -11.29
CA GLU A 71 0.71 -12.28 -11.58
C GLU A 71 0.76 -11.53 -12.91
N THR A 72 -0.02 -11.96 -13.91
CA THR A 72 -0.17 -11.26 -15.19
C THR A 72 -0.73 -9.84 -15.01
N ALA A 73 -1.78 -9.67 -14.21
CA ALA A 73 -2.34 -8.35 -13.94
C ALA A 73 -1.36 -7.47 -13.14
N MET A 74 -0.61 -8.06 -12.21
CA MET A 74 0.43 -7.35 -11.46
C MET A 74 1.53 -6.88 -12.39
N HIS A 75 2.05 -7.75 -13.25
CA HIS A 75 3.09 -7.43 -14.22
C HIS A 75 2.64 -6.36 -15.22
N GLN A 76 1.43 -6.47 -15.79
CA GLN A 76 0.87 -5.45 -16.67
C GLN A 76 0.76 -4.08 -15.98
N GLU A 77 0.35 -4.07 -14.71
CA GLU A 77 0.23 -2.81 -13.97
C GLU A 77 1.59 -2.23 -13.60
N VAL A 78 2.59 -3.06 -13.31
CA VAL A 78 3.98 -2.60 -13.11
C VAL A 78 4.49 -1.85 -14.33
N LEU A 79 4.31 -2.43 -15.52
CA LEU A 79 4.70 -1.80 -16.78
C LEU A 79 3.91 -0.51 -17.05
N ARG A 80 2.61 -0.49 -16.72
CA ARG A 80 1.74 0.68 -16.86
C ARG A 80 2.13 1.81 -15.91
N ILE A 81 2.45 1.52 -14.65
CA ILE A 81 2.94 2.54 -13.70
C ILE A 81 4.25 3.12 -14.21
N TYR A 82 5.17 2.27 -14.70
CA TYR A 82 6.43 2.75 -15.25
C TYR A 82 6.24 3.65 -16.47
N SER A 83 5.32 3.32 -17.37
CA SER A 83 5.05 4.13 -18.56
C SER A 83 4.43 5.49 -18.21
N LEU A 84 3.53 5.52 -17.22
CA LEU A 84 2.84 6.72 -16.73
C LEU A 84 3.61 7.50 -15.65
N ALA A 85 4.77 7.00 -15.21
CA ALA A 85 5.53 7.58 -14.12
C ALA A 85 5.87 9.04 -14.37
N SER A 86 5.68 9.86 -13.33
CA SER A 86 6.10 11.26 -13.31
C SER A 86 7.61 11.39 -13.56
N PRO A 87 8.08 12.49 -14.18
CA PRO A 87 9.51 12.78 -14.32
C PRO A 87 10.29 12.75 -13.00
N MET A 88 9.61 12.97 -11.86
CA MET A 88 10.21 12.93 -10.53
C MET A 88 10.40 11.51 -9.99
N THR A 89 9.50 10.57 -10.29
CA THR A 89 9.51 9.19 -9.79
C THR A 89 10.25 8.25 -10.73
N ARG A 90 10.24 8.56 -12.03
CA ARG A 90 10.85 7.74 -13.08
C ARG A 90 12.33 7.42 -12.87
N PRO A 91 13.20 8.37 -12.46
CA PRO A 91 14.61 8.06 -12.19
C PRO A 91 14.78 7.03 -11.08
N ILE A 92 13.86 6.99 -10.10
CA ILE A 92 13.90 6.00 -9.02
C ILE A 92 13.45 4.63 -9.54
N TYR A 93 12.42 4.61 -10.38
CA TYR A 93 11.98 3.36 -11.02
C TYR A 93 13.03 2.79 -11.96
N ASP A 94 13.83 3.63 -12.63
CA ASP A 94 14.92 3.16 -13.49
C ASP A 94 15.96 2.35 -12.71
N LEU A 95 16.18 2.64 -11.42
CA LEU A 95 17.04 1.84 -10.54
C LEU A 95 16.46 0.46 -10.26
N GLY A 96 15.14 0.33 -10.30
CA GLY A 96 14.39 -0.89 -10.03
C GLY A 96 14.15 -1.80 -11.23
N ARG A 97 14.50 -1.34 -12.43
CA ARG A 97 14.19 -2.00 -13.69
C ARG A 97 15.09 -3.21 -13.91
N PHE A 98 14.51 -4.35 -14.21
CA PHE A 98 15.25 -5.55 -14.58
C PHE A 98 14.58 -6.27 -15.76
N ARG A 99 15.37 -7.06 -16.49
CA ARG A 99 14.90 -7.89 -17.58
C ARG A 99 15.24 -9.34 -17.27
N ASP A 100 14.24 -10.21 -17.38
CA ASP A 100 14.36 -11.66 -17.26
C ASP A 100 13.95 -12.27 -18.61
N GLY A 101 14.93 -12.46 -19.48
CA GLY A 101 14.70 -12.86 -20.88
C GLY A 101 13.87 -11.83 -21.66
N PRO A 102 12.72 -12.22 -22.26
CA PRO A 102 11.83 -11.29 -22.96
C PRO A 102 10.99 -10.42 -22.02
N ASN A 103 10.95 -10.75 -20.73
CA ASN A 103 10.09 -10.09 -19.77
C ASN A 103 10.83 -8.91 -19.12
N GLU A 104 10.19 -7.75 -19.10
CA GLU A 104 10.68 -6.56 -18.41
C GLU A 104 9.86 -6.32 -17.16
N ASP A 105 10.50 -6.01 -16.04
CA ASP A 105 9.80 -5.80 -14.79
C ASP A 105 10.51 -4.75 -13.92
N ASN A 106 9.86 -4.34 -12.82
CA ASN A 106 10.34 -3.30 -11.94
C ASN A 106 10.07 -3.64 -10.47
N TRP A 107 11.12 -4.00 -9.74
CA TRP A 107 10.97 -4.43 -8.35
C TRP A 107 10.60 -3.27 -7.41
N VAL A 108 10.96 -2.03 -7.75
CA VAL A 108 10.61 -0.83 -6.96
C VAL A 108 9.11 -0.59 -7.02
N ILE A 109 8.53 -0.64 -8.22
CA ILE A 109 7.08 -0.51 -8.40
C ILE A 109 6.34 -1.68 -7.74
N ARG A 110 6.84 -2.92 -7.91
CA ARG A 110 6.28 -4.10 -7.22
C ARG A 110 6.28 -3.94 -5.71
N TRP A 111 7.35 -3.38 -5.14
CA TRP A 111 7.45 -3.10 -3.71
C TRP A 111 6.38 -2.08 -3.27
N CYS A 112 6.21 -0.99 -4.01
CA CYS A 112 5.18 0.02 -3.72
C CYS A 112 3.77 -0.58 -3.79
N LEU A 113 3.47 -1.35 -4.85
CA LEU A 113 2.20 -2.04 -5.01
C LEU A 113 1.91 -2.98 -3.83
N TRP A 114 2.87 -3.84 -3.47
CA TRP A 114 2.71 -4.78 -2.36
C TRP A 114 2.34 -4.07 -1.05
N HIS A 115 3.02 -2.96 -0.73
CA HIS A 115 2.70 -2.18 0.46
C HIS A 115 1.28 -1.60 0.40
N VAL A 116 0.90 -0.98 -0.72
CA VAL A 116 -0.44 -0.41 -0.91
C VAL A 116 -1.54 -1.48 -0.78
N PHE A 117 -1.33 -2.67 -1.36
CA PHE A 117 -2.23 -3.82 -1.20
C PHE A 117 -2.40 -4.24 0.25
N ARG A 118 -1.28 -4.41 0.98
CA ARG A 118 -1.28 -4.88 2.37
C ARG A 118 -1.98 -3.89 3.30
N TYR A 119 -1.79 -2.58 3.11
CA TYR A 119 -2.50 -1.57 3.89
C TYR A 119 -4.01 -1.55 3.61
N ARG A 120 -4.44 -1.77 2.36
CA ARG A 120 -5.88 -1.83 2.03
C ARG A 120 -6.52 -3.09 2.62
N ASP A 121 -5.89 -4.25 2.48
CA ASP A 121 -6.37 -5.51 3.05
C ASP A 121 -6.47 -5.43 4.59
N ASN A 122 -5.47 -4.84 5.27
CA ASN A 122 -5.51 -4.67 6.73
C ASN A 122 -6.62 -3.69 7.20
N ARG A 123 -7.04 -2.73 6.38
CA ARG A 123 -8.18 -1.85 6.69
C ARG A 123 -9.51 -2.56 6.48
N ASN A 124 -9.62 -3.40 5.45
CA ASN A 124 -10.84 -4.15 5.17
C ASN A 124 -11.07 -5.33 6.14
N ARG A 125 -10.00 -5.84 6.77
CA ARG A 125 -10.07 -6.88 7.82
C ARG A 125 -10.36 -6.35 9.21
N ARG A 126 -10.47 -5.04 9.42
CA ARG A 126 -11.05 -4.51 10.65
C ARG A 126 -12.56 -4.62 10.48
N PRO A 127 -13.24 -5.58 11.13
CA PRO A 127 -14.69 -5.49 11.20
C PRO A 127 -14.99 -4.12 11.78
N ARG A 128 -15.86 -3.35 11.10
CA ARG A 128 -16.63 -2.32 11.78
C ARG A 128 -17.19 -3.03 13.01
N SER A 129 -16.69 -2.71 14.20
CA SER A 129 -17.43 -3.03 15.42
C SER A 129 -18.78 -2.34 15.22
N SER A 130 -19.78 -3.12 14.81
CA SER A 130 -21.15 -2.68 14.73
C SER A 130 -21.49 -2.07 16.09
N PRO A 131 -22.05 -0.86 16.15
CA PRO A 131 -22.64 -0.37 17.38
C PRO A 131 -23.82 -1.29 17.67
N SER A 132 -23.61 -2.27 18.54
CA SER A 132 -24.69 -3.13 19.02
C SER A 132 -25.59 -2.25 19.88
N GLU A 133 -26.71 -1.87 19.28
CA GLU A 133 -28.00 -1.56 19.84
C GLU A 133 -28.12 -1.80 21.37
N SER A 134 -28.46 -0.72 22.09
CA SER A 134 -28.80 -0.68 23.51
C SER A 134 -29.94 -1.65 23.88
N PRO A 135 -30.10 -2.02 25.17
CA PRO A 135 -31.14 -1.34 25.98
C PRO A 135 -30.81 -1.28 27.50
N PRO A 136 -31.75 -0.89 28.36
CA PRO A 136 -32.06 0.47 28.81
C PRO A 136 -31.44 0.81 30.19
N ALA A 137 -31.65 2.07 30.59
CA ALA A 137 -31.13 2.75 31.77
C ALA A 137 -31.28 2.02 33.12
N ASP A 138 -30.25 2.15 33.96
CA ASP A 138 -30.40 2.35 35.40
C ASP A 138 -29.23 3.23 35.93
N PRO A 139 -29.45 4.24 36.80
CA PRO A 139 -28.44 5.23 37.14
C PRO A 139 -27.87 5.01 38.54
N GLN A 140 -26.58 4.68 38.69
CA GLN A 140 -25.89 4.98 39.95
C GLN A 140 -24.36 4.96 39.91
N SER A 141 -23.79 6.01 40.54
CA SER A 141 -22.48 6.06 41.20
C SER A 141 -21.24 6.16 40.31
N ARG A 142 -20.62 7.34 40.22
CA ARG A 142 -19.62 7.94 41.13
C ARG A 142 -18.19 7.40 40.92
N ASP A 143 -17.29 8.39 40.83
CA ASP A 143 -15.89 8.39 41.22
C ASP A 143 -14.81 7.99 40.19
N GLY A 144 -13.95 8.97 39.89
CA GLY A 144 -12.53 8.84 40.19
C GLY A 144 -11.61 8.20 39.16
N SER A 145 -10.47 8.87 38.96
CA SER A 145 -9.14 8.28 38.68
C SER A 145 -8.70 8.15 37.22
N GLU A 146 -7.89 9.14 36.85
CA GLU A 146 -6.59 9.04 36.16
C GLU A 146 -6.15 7.65 35.69
N ALA A 147 -5.87 7.53 34.39
CA ALA A 147 -4.87 6.61 33.88
C ALA A 147 -4.15 7.21 32.67
N SER A 148 -2.91 7.62 32.94
CA SER A 148 -1.87 7.90 31.96
C SER A 148 -1.74 6.74 30.97
N GLY A 149 -1.92 7.02 29.69
CA GLY A 149 -1.68 6.08 28.60
C GLY A 149 -0.93 6.81 27.50
N ARG A 150 0.39 6.68 27.48
CA ARG A 150 1.24 6.98 26.31
C ARG A 150 0.77 6.11 25.14
N ALA A 151 -0.27 6.57 24.43
CA ALA A 151 -0.70 6.01 23.18
C ALA A 151 0.38 6.38 22.15
N GLY A 152 1.12 5.36 21.70
CA GLY A 152 2.14 5.50 20.67
C GLY A 152 1.63 6.34 19.52
N GLU A 153 2.43 7.34 19.13
CA GLU A 153 2.15 8.32 18.10
C GLU A 153 1.58 7.65 16.85
N TYR A 154 0.25 7.67 16.78
CA TYR A 154 -0.57 7.06 15.76
C TYR A 154 -0.56 8.00 14.56
N TRP A 155 0.21 7.64 13.53
CA TRP A 155 0.31 8.43 12.32
C TRP A 155 -0.97 8.28 11.47
N ASP A 156 -1.79 9.33 11.48
CA ASP A 156 -3.07 9.45 10.76
C ASP A 156 -2.91 10.36 9.52
N PRO A 157 -2.99 9.82 8.29
CA PRO A 157 -2.73 10.59 7.07
C PRO A 157 -3.91 11.41 6.56
N VAL A 158 -5.08 11.42 7.22
CA VAL A 158 -6.23 12.24 6.81
C VAL A 158 -6.34 13.51 7.66
N ARG A 159 -5.62 13.59 8.79
CA ARG A 159 -5.63 14.74 9.69
C ARG A 159 -4.55 15.81 9.41
N ASN A 160 -3.63 15.58 8.47
CA ASN A 160 -2.57 16.51 8.10
C ASN A 160 -2.64 16.90 6.60
N ALA A 161 -3.85 17.18 6.11
CA ALA A 161 -4.08 17.79 4.81
C ALA A 161 -3.98 19.32 4.89
#